data_AF-A0AAW9EF04-F1
#
_entry.id   AF-A0AAW9EF04-F1
#
_cell.length_a   1.000
_cell.length_b   1.000
_cell.length_c   1.000
_cell.angle_alpha   90.00
_cell.angle_beta   90.00
_cell.angle_gamma   90.00
#
_symmetry.space_group_name_H-M   'P 1'
#
loop_
_entity.id
_entity.type
_entity.pdbx_description
1 polymer ?
#
loop_
_entity_poly.entity_id
_entity_poly.type
_entity_poly.pdbx_seq_one_letter_code
_entity_poly.pdbx_strand_id
1 'polypeptide(L)' 'MAGLANSSNVLQQWHHLFETQGETRSQHAQQHLQQMLRLGLPTRKHEDWKYTPLE' A
#
# COMPACT_ATOMS: atom_id res chain seq x y z
N MET A 1 -12.96 -8.60 19.34
CA MET A 1 -13.25 -7.59 18.30
C MET A 1 -12.06 -7.60 17.36
N ALA A 2 -12.18 -8.24 16.20
CA ALA A 2 -11.08 -8.33 15.25
C ALA A 2 -10.73 -6.92 14.78
N GLY A 3 -9.55 -6.44 15.17
CA GLY A 3 -9.08 -5.13 14.79
C GLY A 3 -9.00 -5.04 13.28
N LEU A 4 -9.74 -4.10 12.71
CA LEU A 4 -9.48 -3.58 11.37
C LEU A 4 -7.98 -3.36 11.28
N ALA A 5 -7.28 -4.19 10.51
CA ALA A 5 -5.88 -3.97 10.22
C ALA A 5 -5.85 -2.59 9.54
N ASN A 6 -5.43 -1.58 10.32
CA ASN A 6 -5.32 -0.21 9.85
C ASN A 6 -4.64 -0.26 8.47
N SER A 7 -5.34 0.10 7.41
CA SER A 7 -4.80 0.15 6.06
C SER A 7 -3.50 0.97 6.01
N SER A 8 -3.38 1.95 6.92
CA SER A 8 -2.16 2.71 7.21
C SER A 8 -0.97 1.85 7.67
N ASN A 9 -1.19 0.77 8.42
CA ASN A 9 -0.16 -0.16 8.89
C ASN A 9 0.39 -1.01 7.73
N VAL A 10 -0.46 -1.46 6.80
CA VAL A 10 -0.04 -2.25 5.62
C VAL A 10 0.86 -1.42 4.70
N LEU A 11 0.49 -0.16 4.44
CA LEU A 11 1.32 0.76 3.65
C LEU A 11 2.70 1.00 4.30
N GLN A 12 2.73 1.15 5.63
CA GLN A 12 3.98 1.29 6.37
C GLN A 12 4.82 0.02 6.35
N GLN A 13 4.21 -1.17 6.43
CA GLN A 13 4.92 -2.44 6.28
C GLN A 13 5.51 -2.60 4.88
N TRP A 14 4.78 -2.24 3.83
CA TRP A 14 5.29 -2.30 2.46
C TRP A 14 6.44 -1.30 2.24
N HIS A 15 6.34 -0.09 2.81
CA HIS A 15 7.42 0.87 2.80
C HIS A 15 8.68 0.32 3.50
N HIS A 16 8.51 -0.26 4.69
CA HIS A 16 9.62 -0.86 5.42
C HIS A 16 10.28 -2.00 4.61
N LEU A 17 9.48 -2.92 4.04
CA LEU A 17 10.00 -3.97 3.16
C LEU A 17 10.70 -3.39 1.92
N PHE A 18 10.21 -2.27 1.41
CA PHE A 18 10.82 -1.57 0.28
C PHE A 18 12.21 -1.04 0.64
N GLU A 19 12.35 -0.39 1.79
CA GLU A 19 13.62 0.17 2.30
C GLU A 19 14.62 -0.93 2.70
N THR A 20 14.17 -2.03 3.30
CA THR A 20 15.05 -3.16 3.65
C THR A 20 15.71 -3.81 2.43
N GLN A 21 15.13 -3.65 1.23
CA GLN A 21 15.70 -4.13 -0.03
C GLN A 21 16.28 -2.98 -0.89
N GLY A 22 16.54 -1.82 -0.29
CA GLY A 22 16.79 -0.54 -0.97
C GLY A 22 18.03 -0.46 -1.85
N GLU A 23 19.01 -1.37 -1.73
CA GLU A 23 20.26 -1.30 -2.50
C GLU A 23 20.10 -1.62 -4.00
N THR A 24 19.02 -2.26 -4.44
CA THR A 24 18.82 -2.69 -5.84
C THR A 24 17.60 -2.08 -6.53
N ARG A 25 16.94 -1.09 -5.91
CA ARG A 25 15.69 -0.55 -6.48
C ARG A 25 15.94 0.52 -7.53
N SER A 26 15.26 0.37 -8.66
CA SER A 26 15.27 1.35 -9.75
C SER A 26 14.50 2.62 -9.36
N GLN A 27 14.85 3.75 -9.98
CA GLN A 27 14.13 5.02 -9.78
C GLN A 27 12.62 4.89 -10.09
N HIS A 28 12.26 4.08 -11.09
CA HIS A 28 10.88 3.78 -11.42
C HIS A 28 10.16 3.10 -10.24
N ALA A 29 10.79 2.12 -9.58
CA ALA A 29 10.20 1.44 -8.42
C ALA A 29 9.93 2.42 -7.26
N GLN A 30 10.84 3.38 -7.03
CA GLN A 30 10.64 4.44 -6.03
C GLN A 30 9.48 5.37 -6.39
N GLN A 31 9.36 5.77 -7.66
CA GLN A 31 8.26 6.60 -8.15
C GLN A 31 6.91 5.89 -7.99
N HIS A 32 6.83 4.61 -8.35
CA HIS A 32 5.61 3.81 -8.17
C HIS A 32 5.22 3.68 -6.69
N LEU A 33 6.18 3.44 -5.79
CA LEU A 33 5.90 3.39 -4.36
C LEU A 33 5.36 4.73 -3.83
N GLN A 34 5.99 5.85 -4.20
CA GLN A 34 5.50 7.16 -3.79
C GLN A 34 4.09 7.45 -4.31
N GLN A 35 3.80 7.06 -5.56
CA GLN A 35 2.46 7.20 -6.12
C GLN A 35 1.44 6.33 -5.36
N MET A 36 1.81 5.09 -5.01
CA MET A 36 0.96 4.19 -4.24
C MET A 36 0.68 4.73 -2.82
N LEU A 37 1.69 5.29 -2.14
CA LEU A 37 1.52 5.92 -0.81
C LEU A 37 0.63 7.16 -0.87
N ARG A 38 0.72 7.96 -1.94
CA ARG A 38 -0.14 9.12 -2.16
C ARG A 38 -1.59 8.73 -2.45
N LEU A 39 -1.80 7.67 -3.23
CA LEU A 39 -3.13 7.15 -3.55
C LEU A 39 -3.76 6.38 -2.37
N GLY A 40 -2.92 5.78 -1.52
CA GLY A 40 -3.37 4.97 -0.39
C GLY A 40 -3.94 3.62 -0.81
N LEU A 41 -4.52 2.90 0.16
CA LEU A 41 -5.26 1.68 -0.13
C LEU A 41 -6.71 2.02 -0.51
N PRO A 42 -7.22 1.46 -1.61
CA PRO A 42 -8.60 1.66 -2.00
C PRO A 42 -9.54 0.99 -1.01
N THR A 43 -10.69 1.62 -0.80
CA THR A 43 -11.74 1.11 0.10
C THR A 43 -12.91 0.57 -0.70
N ARG A 44 -13.82 -0.20 -0.09
CA ARG A 44 -15.08 -0.69 -0.72
C ARG A 44 -15.94 0.42 -1.34
N LYS A 45 -15.66 1.70 -1.03
CA LYS A 45 -16.32 2.87 -1.60
C LYS A 45 -15.84 3.20 -3.03
N HIS A 46 -14.71 2.65 -3.47
CA HIS A 46 -14.27 2.77 -4.86
C HIS A 46 -15.06 1.82 -5.75
N GLU A 47 -15.53 2.30 -6.91
CA GLU A 47 -16.32 1.50 -7.87
C GLU A 47 -15.60 0.22 -8.29
N ASP A 48 -14.30 0.29 -8.57
CA ASP A 48 -13.48 -0.86 -8.98
C ASP A 48 -13.24 -1.88 -7.85
N TRP A 49 -13.39 -1.46 -6.59
CA TRP A 49 -13.13 -2.27 -5.40
C TRP A 49 -14.41 -2.71 -4.69
N LYS A 50 -15.56 -2.47 -5.32
CA LYS A 50 -16.89 -2.83 -4.80
C LYS A 50 -17.06 -4.33 -4.58
N TYR A 51 -16.39 -5.15 -5.39
CA TYR A 51 -16.51 -6.62 -5.35
C TYR A 51 -15.23 -7.33 -4.86
N THR A 52 -14.16 -6.59 -4.61
CA THR A 52 -12.86 -7.10 -4.14
C THR A 52 -12.45 -6.39 -2.86
N PRO A 53 -13.12 -6.65 -1.73
CA PRO A 53 -12.78 -6.01 -0.48
C PRO A 53 -11.37 -6.40 -0.02
N LEU A 54 -10.53 -5.40 0.29
CA LEU A 54 -9.18 -5.57 0.82
C LEU A 54 -9.14 -5.70 2.37
N GLU A 55 -10.23 -6.16 2.99
CA GLU A 55 -10.30 -6.41 4.44
C GLU A 55 -9.83 -7.83 4.82
#